data_AF-A0A1F8WSV4-F1
#
_entry.id   AF-A0A1F8WSV4-F1
#
_cell.length_a   1.000
_cell.length_b   1.000
_cell.length_c   1.000
_cell.angle_alpha   90.00
_cell.angle_beta   90.00
_cell.angle_gamma   90.00
#
_symmetry.space_group_name_H-M   'P 1'
#
loop_
_entity.id
_entity.type
_entity.pdbx_description
1 polymer ?
#
loop_
_entity_poly.entity_id
_entity_poly.type
_entity_poly.pdbx_seq_one_letter_code
_entity_poly.pdbx_strand_id
1 'polypeptide(L)'
;MENRGIVSIIALTVAVFAVVFGIGVFIQKAPTRIVKGVNWVAFAVAIVSGLASYNLEQEFYRYIFFAGIVVYFLTIKYKTNTNSPS
;
A
#
# COMPACT_ATOMS: atom_id res chain seq x y z
N MET A 1 18.03 2.51 25.34
CA MET A 1 17.23 3.03 24.20
C MET A 1 16.94 1.95 23.14
N GLU A 2 17.56 0.77 23.19
CA GLU A 2 17.38 -0.33 22.22
C GLU A 2 15.97 -0.94 22.16
N ASN A 3 15.27 -1.11 23.28
CA ASN A 3 13.96 -1.79 23.26
C ASN A 3 12.85 -0.98 22.60
N ARG A 4 12.96 0.36 22.53
CA ARG A 4 11.94 1.22 21.91
C ARG A 4 11.94 1.12 20.39
N GLY A 5 13.10 0.89 19.77
CA GLY A 5 13.23 0.67 18.33
C GLY A 5 12.56 -0.64 17.89
N ILE A 6 12.79 -1.72 18.65
CA ILE A 6 12.22 -3.04 18.35
C ILE A 6 10.69 -3.03 18.47
N VAL A 7 10.14 -2.43 19.53
CA VAL A 7 8.68 -2.30 19.69
C VAL A 7 8.06 -1.49 18.56
N SER A 8 8.73 -0.42 18.11
CA SER A 8 8.25 0.41 17.00
C SER A 8 8.27 -0.35 15.68
N ILE A 9 9.32 -1.14 15.41
CA ILE A 9 9.42 -1.98 14.21
C ILE A 9 8.34 -3.07 14.22
N ILE A 10 8.10 -3.72 15.35
CA ILE A 10 7.06 -4.75 15.49
C ILE A 10 5.68 -4.13 15.29
N ALA A 11 5.40 -2.98 15.90
CA ALA A 11 4.13 -2.28 15.73
C ALA A 11 3.91 -1.86 14.27
N LEU A 12 4.96 -1.36 13.60
CA LEU A 12 4.91 -1.01 12.18
C LEU A 12 4.66 -2.24 11.31
N THR A 13 5.32 -3.36 11.63
CA THR A 13 5.17 -4.63 10.90
C THR A 13 3.75 -5.18 11.06
N VAL A 14 3.21 -5.21 12.28
CA VAL A 14 1.83 -5.65 12.53
C VAL A 14 0.83 -4.74 11.83
N ALA A 15 1.05 -3.41 11.84
CA ALA A 15 0.20 -2.46 11.13
C ALA A 15 0.23 -2.71 9.61
N VAL A 16 1.42 -2.92 9.03
CA VAL A 16 1.58 -3.27 7.62
C VAL A 16 0.87 -4.58 7.30
N PHE A 17 1.02 -5.61 8.13
CA PHE A 17 0.34 -6.90 7.94
C PHE A 17 -1.19 -6.76 8.02
N ALA A 18 -1.71 -6.00 8.99
CA ALA A 18 -3.14 -5.76 9.14
C ALA A 18 -3.72 -5.01 7.93
N VAL A 19 -2.99 -4.01 7.41
CA VAL A 19 -3.36 -3.28 6.21
C VAL A 19 -3.30 -4.19 4.98
N VAL A 20 -2.23 -4.98 4.81
CA VAL A 20 -2.07 -5.91 3.69
C VAL A 20 -3.16 -6.99 3.68
N PHE A 21 -3.46 -7.60 4.82
CA PHE A 21 -4.50 -8.63 4.94
C PHE A 21 -5.90 -8.02 4.80
N GLY A 22 -6.18 -6.90 5.46
CA GLY A 22 -7.48 -6.24 5.39
C GLY A 22 -7.79 -5.73 3.99
N ILE A 23 -6.87 -4.96 3.41
CA ILE A 23 -7.00 -4.45 2.04
C ILE A 23 -6.96 -5.60 1.03
N GLY A 24 -6.13 -6.64 1.24
CA GLY A 24 -6.09 -7.81 0.36
C GLY A 24 -7.42 -8.58 0.30
N VAL A 25 -8.07 -8.82 1.45
CA VAL A 25 -9.40 -9.45 1.52
C VAL A 25 -10.47 -8.54 0.91
N PHE A 26 -10.39 -7.22 1.13
CA PHE A 26 -11.32 -6.27 0.54
C PHE A 26 -11.18 -6.19 -0.98
N ILE A 27 -9.94 -6.11 -1.48
CA ILE A 27 -9.61 -6.09 -2.90
C ILE A 27 -10.22 -7.31 -3.59
N GLN A 28 -10.09 -8.53 -3.02
CA GLN A 28 -10.69 -9.78 -3.52
C GLN A 28 -12.20 -9.79 -3.67
N LYS A 29 -12.91 -8.94 -2.93
CA LYS A 29 -14.38 -8.83 -2.99
C LYS A 29 -14.83 -7.59 -3.79
N ALA A 30 -13.90 -6.71 -4.14
CA ALA A 30 -14.21 -5.46 -4.81
C ALA A 30 -14.30 -5.63 -6.34
N PRO A 31 -15.19 -4.88 -7.01
CA PRO A 31 -15.28 -4.87 -8.46
C PRO A 31 -13.99 -4.30 -9.08
N THR A 32 -13.55 -4.90 -10.20
CA THR A 32 -12.28 -4.59 -10.87
C THR A 32 -12.08 -3.10 -11.18
N ARG A 33 -13.17 -2.36 -11.46
CA ARG A 33 -13.12 -0.91 -11.69
C ARG A 33 -12.63 -0.14 -10.46
N ILE A 34 -13.09 -0.52 -9.27
CA ILE A 34 -12.66 0.11 -8.00
C ILE A 34 -11.21 -0.25 -7.72
N VAL A 35 -10.82 -1.51 -7.89
CA VAL A 35 -9.43 -1.95 -7.65
C VAL A 35 -8.44 -1.23 -8.56
N LYS A 36 -8.77 -1.06 -9.85
CA LYS A 36 -7.96 -0.25 -10.78
C LYS A 36 -7.88 1.21 -10.36
N GLY A 37 -8.98 1.80 -9.89
CA GLY A 37 -8.99 3.16 -9.36
C GLY A 37 -8.07 3.31 -8.14
N VAL A 38 -8.19 2.40 -7.17
CA VAL A 38 -7.33 2.37 -5.98
C VAL A 38 -5.86 2.17 -6.37
N ASN A 39 -5.56 1.32 -7.35
CA ASN A 39 -4.20 1.14 -7.87
C ASN A 39 -3.60 2.45 -8.40
N TRP A 40 -4.36 3.18 -9.22
CA TRP A 40 -3.92 4.49 -9.75
C TRP A 40 -3.74 5.53 -8.66
N VAL A 41 -4.65 5.58 -7.67
CA VAL A 41 -4.53 6.48 -6.52
C VAL A 41 -3.31 6.13 -5.69
N ALA A 42 -3.08 4.85 -5.40
CA ALA A 42 -1.91 4.38 -4.64
C ALA A 42 -0.59 4.72 -5.36
N PHE A 43 -0.57 4.58 -6.68
CA PHE A 43 0.57 4.98 -7.51
C PHE A 43 0.83 6.49 -7.44
N ALA A 44 -0.22 7.31 -7.58
CA ALA A 44 -0.11 8.77 -7.48
C ALA A 44 0.38 9.19 -6.08
N VAL A 45 -0.18 8.60 -5.03
CA VAL A 45 0.26 8.84 -3.65
C VAL A 45 1.72 8.47 -3.47
N ALA A 46 2.18 7.33 -4.00
CA ALA A 46 3.60 6.97 -3.98
C ALA A 46 4.45 8.03 -4.68
N ILE A 47 4.13 8.41 -5.92
CA ILE A 47 4.94 9.42 -6.63
C ILE A 47 4.99 10.75 -5.87
N VAL A 48 3.84 11.28 -5.43
CA VAL A 48 3.77 12.58 -4.75
C VAL A 48 4.50 12.56 -3.41
N SER A 49 4.37 11.48 -2.64
CA SER A 49 5.08 11.33 -1.36
C SER A 49 6.57 11.06 -1.53
N GLY A 50 6.99 10.36 -2.59
CA GLY A 50 8.40 10.21 -2.95
C GLY A 50 9.05 11.55 -3.29
N LEU A 51 8.39 12.36 -4.11
CA LEU A 51 8.81 13.74 -4.41
C LEU A 51 8.82 14.63 -3.16
N ALA A 52 7.78 14.54 -2.32
CA ALA A 52 7.73 15.30 -1.07
C ALA A 52 8.85 14.86 -0.11
N SER A 53 9.14 13.57 -0.02
CA SER A 53 10.26 13.05 0.78
C SER A 53 11.61 13.54 0.28
N TYR A 54 11.80 13.67 -1.03
CA TYR A 54 13.04 14.17 -1.60
C TYR A 54 13.24 15.66 -1.31
N ASN A 55 12.17 16.47 -1.43
CA ASN A 55 12.26 17.91 -1.27
C ASN A 55 12.22 18.39 0.20
N LEU A 56 11.47 17.70 1.06
CA LEU A 56 11.22 18.14 2.44
C LEU A 56 12.05 17.37 3.47
N GLU A 57 12.76 16.33 3.06
CA GLU A 57 13.61 15.46 3.90
C GLU A 57 12.91 14.87 5.14
N GLN A 58 11.57 14.89 5.19
CA GLN A 58 10.84 14.35 6.33
C GLN A 58 10.60 12.85 6.18
N GLU A 59 10.98 12.09 7.21
CA GLU A 59 10.76 10.64 7.32
C GLU A 59 9.28 10.25 7.18
N PHE A 60 8.36 11.13 7.57
CA PHE A 60 6.92 10.93 7.41
C PHE A 60 6.52 10.63 5.95
N TYR A 61 7.07 11.37 4.98
CA TYR A 61 6.75 11.15 3.57
C TYR A 61 7.33 9.84 3.02
N ARG A 62 8.44 9.34 3.59
CA ARG A 62 8.95 8.00 3.25
C ARG A 62 7.98 6.91 3.65
N TYR A 63 7.37 7.02 4.83
CA TYR A 63 6.37 6.03 5.26
C TYR A 63 5.13 6.04 4.35
N ILE A 64 4.66 7.22 3.93
CA ILE A 64 3.56 7.33 2.96
C ILE A 64 3.96 6.74 1.61
N PHE A 65 5.17 6.99 1.14
CA PHE A 65 5.71 6.42 -0.09
C PHE A 65 5.71 4.89 -0.06
N PHE A 66 6.25 4.31 1.00
CA PHE A 66 6.25 2.86 1.20
C PHE A 66 4.83 2.29 1.26
N ALA A 67 3.90 2.94 1.97
CA ALA A 67 2.51 2.50 2.03
C ALA A 67 1.84 2.52 0.64
N GLY A 68 2.05 3.59 -0.14
CA GLY A 68 1.52 3.71 -1.51
C GLY A 68 2.06 2.61 -2.42
N ILE A 69 3.36 2.31 -2.34
CA ILE A 69 3.99 1.21 -3.09
C ILE A 69 3.39 -0.14 -2.71
N VAL A 70 3.25 -0.42 -1.42
CA VAL A 70 2.69 -1.70 -0.95
C VAL A 70 1.27 -1.88 -1.47
N VAL A 71 0.42 -0.88 -1.35
CA VAL A 71 -0.97 -0.95 -1.86
C VAL A 71 -0.98 -1.13 -3.38
N TYR A 72 -0.15 -0.40 -4.12
CA TYR A 72 -0.02 -0.53 -5.57
C TYR A 72 0.35 -1.96 -5.99
N PHE A 73 1.35 -2.57 -5.34
CA PHE A 73 1.74 -3.94 -5.65
C PHE A 73 0.69 -4.99 -5.23
N LEU A 74 -0.07 -4.76 -4.16
CA LEU A 74 -1.19 -5.62 -3.79
C LEU A 74 -2.31 -5.58 -4.83
N THR A 75 -2.53 -4.42 -5.47
CA THR A 75 -3.53 -4.25 -6.51
C THR A 75 -3.06 -4.67 -7.90
N ILE A 76 -1.74 -4.75 -8.17
CA ILE A 76 -1.19 -5.04 -9.50
C ILE A 76 -1.47 -6.47 -9.99
N LYS A 77 -1.50 -7.44 -9.05
CA LYS A 77 -1.78 -8.85 -9.35
C LYS A 77 -3.26 -9.20 -9.24
N TYR A 78 -4.14 -8.20 -9.10
CA TYR A 78 -5.56 -8.46 -9.05
C TYR A 78 -6.00 -9.12 -10.37
N LYS A 79 -6.19 -10.44 -10.32
CA LYS A 79 -6.66 -11.22 -11.46
C LYS A 79 -7.96 -10.59 -11.91
N THR A 80 -8.02 -10.26 -13.20
CA THR A 80 -9.25 -10.13 -13.97
C THR A 80 -10.02 -11.45 -13.86
N ASN A 81 -10.66 -11.71 -12.72
CA ASN A 81 -11.51 -12.86 -12.48
C ASN A 81 -12.95 -12.50 -12.85
N THR A 82 -13.10 -11.83 -13.99
CA THR A 82 -14.39 -11.62 -14.65
C THR A 82 -14.43 -12.61 -15.80
N ASN A 83 -15.00 -13.79 -15.56
CA ASN A 83 -15.76 -14.59 -16.52
C ASN A 83 -15.42 -14.35 -18.00
N SER A 84 -14.24 -14.79 -18.45
CA SER A 84 -14.05 -15.11 -19.87
C SER A 84 -14.44 -16.57 -20.04
N PRO A 85 -15.63 -16.90 -20.57
CA PRO A 85 -15.78 -18.19 -21.21
C PRO A 85 -14.81 -18.19 -22.39
N SER A 86 -13.81 -19.07 -22.31
CA SER A 86 -13.00 -19.52 -23.44
C SER A 86 -13.89 -20.17 -24.49
#